data_AF-A0A7J8NUP6-F1
#
_entry.id   AF-A0A7J8NUP6-F1
#
_cell.length_a   1.000
_cell.length_b   1.000
_cell.length_c   1.000
_cell.angle_alpha   90.00
_cell.angle_beta   90.00
_cell.angle_gamma   90.00
#
_symmetry.space_group_name_H-M   'P 1'
#
loop_
_entity.id
_entity.type
_entity.pdbx_description
1 polymer ?
#
loop_
_entity_poly.entity_id
_entity_poly.type
_entity_poly.pdbx_seq_one_letter_code
_entity_poly.pdbx_strand_id
1 'polypeptide(L)' 'MAREKIKIKKIDNLTARQVTFSKRRRGLFKKAEELSVLCDAEVALIIFSATGKLFEFASS' A
#
# COMPACT_ATOMS: atom_id res chain seq x y z
N MET A 1 -12.74 -7.30 -15.24
CA MET A 1 -12.54 -8.53 -14.45
C MET A 1 -12.96 -8.26 -13.02
N ALA A 2 -13.78 -9.13 -12.42
CA ALA A 2 -14.23 -8.98 -11.05
C ALA A 2 -13.07 -9.21 -10.05
N ARG A 3 -13.18 -8.65 -8.85
CA ARG A 3 -12.19 -8.83 -7.79
C ARG A 3 -12.36 -10.21 -7.16
N GLU A 4 -11.37 -11.07 -7.33
CA GLU A 4 -11.34 -12.36 -6.65
C GLU A 4 -10.93 -12.22 -5.17
N LYS A 5 -11.57 -13.01 -4.31
CA LYS A 5 -11.21 -13.09 -2.89
C LYS A 5 -9.95 -13.95 -2.74
N ILE A 6 -8.91 -13.38 -2.13
CA ILE A 6 -7.64 -14.08 -1.84
C ILE A 6 -7.48 -14.30 -0.34
N LYS A 7 -6.78 -15.37 0.06
CA LYS A 7 -6.39 -15.60 1.46
C LYS A 7 -5.35 -14.56 1.89
N ILE A 8 -5.42 -14.09 3.14
CA ILE A 8 -4.40 -13.19 3.71
C ILE A 8 -3.20 -14.04 4.13
N LYS A 9 -2.30 -14.27 3.17
CA LYS A 9 -1.01 -14.94 3.34
C LYS A 9 -0.02 -14.37 2.32
N LYS A 10 1.28 -14.69 2.47
CA LYS A 10 2.28 -14.33 1.46
C LYS A 10 1.90 -14.92 0.10
N ILE A 11 1.98 -14.11 -0.95
CA ILE A 11 1.74 -14.56 -2.33
C ILE A 11 3.03 -15.19 -2.85
N ASP A 12 2.95 -16.46 -3.26
CA ASP A 12 4.11 -17.23 -3.71
C ASP A 12 4.58 -16.80 -5.10
N ASN A 13 3.64 -16.63 -6.03
CA ASN A 13 3.93 -16.15 -7.38
C ASN A 13 4.50 -14.72 -7.34
N LEU A 14 5.74 -14.55 -7.81
CA LEU A 14 6.49 -13.29 -7.76
C LEU A 14 5.80 -12.16 -8.54
N THR A 15 5.36 -12.44 -9.76
CA THR A 15 4.69 -11.46 -10.63
C THR A 15 3.38 -10.98 -10.02
N ALA A 16 2.55 -11.92 -9.54
CA ALA A 16 1.30 -11.60 -8.85
C ALA A 16 1.54 -10.80 -7.58
N ARG A 17 2.59 -11.14 -6.81
CA ARG A 17 2.99 -10.39 -5.61
C ARG A 17 3.42 -8.96 -5.95
N GLN A 18 4.20 -8.75 -7.01
CA GLN A 18 4.65 -7.42 -7.43
C GLN A 18 3.49 -6.54 -7.91
N VAL A 19 2.58 -7.09 -8.70
CA VAL A 19 1.37 -6.38 -9.14
C VAL A 19 0.47 -6.05 -7.95
N THR A 20 0.28 -7.02 -7.03
CA THR A 20 -0.52 -6.82 -5.82
C THR A 20 0.07 -5.76 -4.91
N PHE A 21 1.40 -5.79 -4.69
CA PHE A 21 2.12 -4.77 -3.94
C PHE A 21 1.88 -3.38 -4.54
N SER A 22 2.07 -3.24 -5.84
CA SER A 22 1.91 -1.95 -6.54
C SER A 22 0.50 -1.38 -6.40
N LYS A 23 -0.54 -2.23 -6.54
CA LYS A 23 -1.94 -1.83 -6.39
C LYS A 23 -2.31 -1.51 -4.94
N ARG A 24 -1.93 -2.36 -3.98
CA ARG A 24 -2.26 -2.17 -2.56
C ARG A 24 -1.52 -0.98 -1.96
N ARG A 25 -0.24 -0.79 -2.28
CA ARG A 25 0.54 0.37 -1.86
C ARG A 25 -0.13 1.67 -2.30
N ARG A 26 -0.54 1.75 -3.58
CA ARG A 26 -1.27 2.92 -4.09
C ARG A 26 -2.57 3.19 -3.31
N GLY A 27 -3.36 2.15 -3.07
CA GLY A 27 -4.60 2.29 -2.30
C GLY A 27 -4.35 2.73 -0.85
N LEU A 28 -3.31 2.22 -0.21
CA LEU A 28 -2.93 2.58 1.15
C LEU A 28 -2.45 4.04 1.26
N PHE A 29 -1.62 4.48 0.31
CA PHE A 29 -1.20 5.89 0.21
C PHE A 29 -2.39 6.83 0.12
N LYS A 30 -3.34 6.51 -0.78
CA LYS A 30 -4.57 7.30 -0.92
C LYS A 30 -5.36 7.38 0.39
N LYS A 31 -5.41 6.27 1.15
CA LYS A 31 -6.11 6.24 2.44
C LYS A 31 -5.38 7.03 3.53
N ALA A 32 -4.06 7.02 3.55
CA ALA A 32 -3.27 7.83 4.47
C ALA A 32 -3.49 9.33 4.21
N GLU A 33 -3.47 9.74 2.94
CA GLU A 33 -3.76 11.11 2.51
C GLU A 33 -5.20 11.54 2.84
N GLU A 34 -6.20 10.71 2.48
CA GLU A 34 -7.61 10.98 2.79
C GLU A 34 -7.82 11.15 4.31
N LEU A 35 -7.20 10.30 5.13
CA LEU A 35 -7.32 10.37 6.59
C LEU A 35 -6.70 11.65 7.15
N SER A 36 -5.49 11.99 6.70
CA SER A 36 -4.81 13.20 7.14
C SER A 36 -5.62 14.45 6.82
N VAL A 37 -6.11 14.59 5.58
CA VAL A 37 -6.88 15.76 5.14
C VAL A 37 -8.26 15.84 5.80
N LEU A 38 -8.99 14.73 5.91
CA LEU A 38 -10.37 14.75 6.42
C LEU A 38 -10.44 14.94 7.94
N CYS A 39 -9.41 14.53 8.66
CA CYS A 39 -9.42 14.52 10.13
C CYS A 39 -8.35 15.42 10.75
N ASP A 40 -7.62 16.20 9.94
CA ASP A 40 -6.51 17.04 10.38
C ASP A 40 -5.52 16.25 11.27
N ALA A 41 -5.18 15.05 10.80
CA ALA A 41 -4.40 14.08 11.55
C ALA A 41 -2.97 14.00 11.00
N GLU A 42 -2.00 14.00 11.91
CA GLU A 42 -0.61 13.66 11.59
C GLU A 42 -0.49 12.16 11.28
N VAL A 43 -0.10 11.83 10.05
CA VAL A 43 -0.01 10.47 9.53
C VAL A 43 1.33 10.27 8.83
N ALA A 44 2.03 9.19 9.19
CA ALA A 44 3.25 8.74 8.52
C ALA A 44 3.10 7.29 8.05
N LEU A 45 3.64 6.98 6.87
CA LEU A 45 3.65 5.65 6.26
C LEU A 45 5.02 5.35 5.68
N ILE A 46 5.61 4.21 6.07
CA ILE A 46 6.92 3.74 5.61
C ILE A 46 6.77 2.32 5.06
N ILE A 47 7.19 2.11 3.80
CA ILE A 47 7.08 0.81 3.13
C ILE A 47 8.37 0.51 2.36
N PHE A 48 8.95 -0.66 2.63
CA PHE A 48 10.03 -1.22 1.81
C PHE A 48 9.49 -2.27 0.84
N SER A 49 9.93 -2.23 -0.42
CA SER A 49 9.69 -3.31 -1.36
C SER A 49 10.58 -4.52 -1.05
N ALA A 50 10.29 -5.65 -1.69
CA ALA A 50 11.17 -6.83 -1.66
C ALA A 50 12.57 -6.55 -2.26
N THR A 51 12.74 -5.46 -2.99
CA THR A 51 14.04 -5.01 -3.54
C THR A 51 14.72 -3.96 -2.66
N GLY A 52 14.20 -3.71 -1.45
CA GLY A 52 14.74 -2.70 -0.52
C GLY A 52 14.40 -1.25 -0.88
N LYS A 53 13.57 -1.00 -1.90
CA LYS A 53 13.19 0.37 -2.27
C LYS A 53 12.21 0.95 -1.26
N LEU A 54 12.53 2.12 -0.73
CA LEU A 54 11.67 2.90 0.17
C LEU A 54 10.54 3.59 -0.62
N PHE A 55 9.35 3.53 -0.04
CA PHE A 55 8.19 4.33 -0.39
C PHE A 55 7.63 4.90 0.90
N GLU A 56 7.50 6.22 0.96
CA GLU A 56 7.06 6.91 2.16
C GLU A 56 6.01 7.98 1.86
N PHE A 57 5.20 8.27 2.87
CA PHE A 57 4.27 9.39 2.93
C PHE A 57 4.31 9.96 4.34
N ALA A 58 4.32 11.29 4.46
CA ALA A 58 4.18 12.00 5.72
C ALA A 58 3.26 13.20 5.47
N SER A 59 2.27 13.39 6.33
CA SER A 59 1.48 14.62 6.35
C SER A 59 2.28 15.77 6.96
N SER A 60 2.04 16.97 6.45
CA SER A 60 2.59 18.22 7.01
C SER A 60 1.71 18.77 8.12
#